data_AF-A0A3R6PS80-F1
#
_entry.id   AF-A0A3R6PS80-F1
#
_cell.length_a   1.000
_cell.length_b   1.000
_cell.length_c   1.000
_cell.angle_alpha   90.00
_cell.angle_beta   90.00
_cell.angle_gamma   90.00
#
_symmetry.space_group_name_H-M   'P 1'
#
loop_
_entity.id
_entity.type
_entity.pdbx_description
1 polymer ?
#
loop_
_entity_poly.entity_id
_entity_poly.type
_entity_poly.pdbx_seq_one_letter_code
_entity_poly.pdbx_strand_id
1 'polypeptide(L)'
;MSKSHIVYLQHILQECYYVTSVVTDSLPMYQFLSDETLKRAVTRSLEIIGEATKKIPADVKYEWNDISWKQMAGMRDKLIHDYMGVNYLIVWDVAKNIIPVLIPQIEAIIDNEKENRINR
;
A
#
# COMPACT_ATOMS: atom_id res chain seq x y z
N MET A 1 -22.73 -4.12 10.49
CA MET A 1 -22.72 -2.96 9.58
C MET A 1 -21.51 -3.09 8.68
N SER A 2 -21.69 -3.24 7.37
CA SER A 2 -20.59 -3.27 6.41
C SER A 2 -19.83 -1.94 6.52
N LYS A 3 -18.58 -1.95 6.98
CA LYS A 3 -17.72 -0.78 6.82
C LYS A 3 -17.63 -0.53 5.31
N SER A 4 -18.00 0.67 4.88
CA SER A 4 -17.79 1.12 3.50
C SER A 4 -16.38 0.72 3.07
N HIS A 5 -16.23 0.03 1.93
CA HIS A 5 -14.90 -0.37 1.44
C HIS A 5 -13.98 0.84 1.20
N ILE A 6 -14.56 2.04 1.07
CA ILE A 6 -13.85 3.33 1.10
C ILE A 6 -12.96 3.47 2.35
N VAL A 7 -13.37 2.95 3.51
CA VAL A 7 -12.54 2.98 4.72
C VAL A 7 -11.24 2.18 4.52
N TYR A 8 -11.29 1.05 3.81
CA TYR A 8 -10.08 0.29 3.49
C TYR A 8 -9.21 1.02 2.47
N LEU A 9 -9.81 1.69 1.48
CA LEU A 9 -9.07 2.55 0.54
C LEU A 9 -8.38 3.72 1.26
N GLN A 10 -9.08 4.35 2.21
CA GLN A 10 -8.52 5.42 3.05
C GLN A 10 -7.38 4.91 3.92
N HIS A 11 -7.51 3.71 4.48
CA HIS A 11 -6.41 3.09 5.23
C HIS A 11 -5.20 2.82 4.33
N ILE A 12 -5.40 2.32 3.10
CA ILE A 12 -4.31 2.15 2.12
C ILE A 12 -3.63 3.50 1.85
N LEU A 13 -4.42 4.54 1.57
CA LEU A 13 -3.91 5.86 1.25
C LEU A 13 -3.12 6.48 2.42
N GLN A 14 -3.60 6.33 3.65
CA GLN A 14 -2.91 6.80 4.85
C GLN A 14 -1.53 6.14 5.01
N GLU A 15 -1.44 4.83 4.81
CA GLU A 15 -0.16 4.11 4.88
C GLU A 15 0.77 4.49 3.72
N CYS A 16 0.23 4.72 2.51
CA CYS A 16 1.02 5.24 1.39
C CYS A 16 1.65 6.60 1.73
N TYR A 17 0.86 7.53 2.26
CA TYR A 17 1.38 8.83 2.68
C TYR A 17 2.43 8.70 3.78
N TYR A 18 2.17 7.86 4.80
CA TYR A 18 3.17 7.59 5.83
C TYR A 18 4.50 7.12 5.23
N VAL A 19 4.47 6.12 4.36
CA VAL A 19 5.66 5.58 3.70
C VAL A 19 6.40 6.68 2.91
N THR A 20 5.69 7.47 2.10
CA THR A 20 6.33 8.57 1.34
C THR A 20 6.86 9.70 2.23
N SER A 21 6.29 9.92 3.41
CA SER A 21 6.76 10.94 4.36
C SER A 21 8.07 10.57 5.03
N VAL A 22 8.35 9.27 5.18
CA VAL A 22 9.56 8.76 5.83
C VAL A 22 10.59 8.22 4.83
N VAL A 23 10.17 7.82 3.62
CA VAL A 23 11.03 7.38 2.50
C VAL A 23 11.07 8.45 1.42
N THR A 24 11.76 9.55 1.72
CA THR A 24 11.84 10.72 0.84
C THR A 24 12.75 10.50 -0.38
N ASP A 25 12.70 11.39 -1.38
CA ASP A 25 13.60 11.37 -2.55
C ASP A 25 15.07 11.56 -2.22
N SER A 26 15.36 12.22 -1.11
CA SER A 26 16.72 12.44 -0.64
C SER A 26 17.27 11.33 0.26
N LEU A 27 16.42 10.44 0.78
CA LEU A 27 16.86 9.35 1.64
C LEU A 27 17.65 8.33 0.81
N PRO A 28 18.93 8.07 1.09
CA PRO A 28 19.66 7.04 0.38
C PRO A 28 19.37 5.66 0.95
N MET A 29 19.37 4.64 0.09
CA MET A 29 19.06 3.26 0.46
C MET A 29 19.90 2.73 1.63
N TYR A 30 21.20 3.06 1.71
CA TYR A 30 22.04 2.55 2.80
C TYR A 30 21.62 3.08 4.18
N GLN A 31 21.10 4.31 4.26
CA GLN A 31 20.58 4.86 5.52
C GLN A 31 19.31 4.13 5.92
N PHE A 32 18.38 3.92 4.98
CA PHE A 32 17.20 3.09 5.20
C PHE A 32 17.59 1.68 5.69
N LEU A 33 18.53 1.02 5.02
CA LEU A 33 18.96 -0.34 5.39
C LEU A 33 19.66 -0.41 6.75
N SER A 34 20.27 0.68 7.21
CA SER A 34 20.91 0.77 8.54
C SER A 34 19.94 1.11 9.67
N ASP A 35 18.74 1.62 9.37
CA ASP A 35 17.75 2.03 10.37
C ASP A 35 16.73 0.90 10.63
N GLU A 36 16.90 0.18 11.74
CA GLU A 36 15.99 -0.90 12.16
C GLU A 36 14.55 -0.43 12.40
N THR A 37 14.37 0.80 12.91
CA THR A 37 13.05 1.33 13.23
C THR A 37 12.31 1.66 11.95
N LEU A 38 12.96 2.38 11.04
CA LEU A 38 12.39 2.78 9.76
C LEU A 38 12.05 1.55 8.90
N LYS A 39 12.96 0.57 8.83
CA LYS A 39 12.72 -0.70 8.13
C LYS A 39 11.46 -1.40 8.62
N ARG A 40 11.30 -1.54 9.93
CA ARG A 40 10.15 -2.22 10.54
C ARG A 40 8.87 -1.42 10.36
N ALA A 41 8.93 -0.10 10.48
CA ALA A 41 7.78 0.77 10.30
C ALA A 41 7.25 0.72 8.86
N VAL A 42 8.14 0.87 7.86
CA VAL A 42 7.74 0.77 6.44
C VAL A 42 7.24 -0.63 6.10
N THR A 43 7.90 -1.67 6.60
CA THR A 43 7.41 -3.06 6.42
C THR A 43 6.00 -3.21 6.96
N ARG A 44 5.73 -2.68 8.15
CA ARG A 44 4.41 -2.74 8.78
C ARG A 44 3.35 -2.02 7.95
N SER A 45 3.67 -0.85 7.41
CA SER A 45 2.76 -0.12 6.52
C SER A 45 2.43 -0.91 5.25
N LEU A 46 3.44 -1.54 4.63
CA LEU A 46 3.22 -2.40 3.45
C LEU A 46 2.34 -3.62 3.77
N GLU A 47 2.48 -4.22 4.96
CA GLU A 47 1.58 -5.29 5.42
C GLU A 47 0.14 -4.80 5.58
N ILE A 48 -0.06 -3.61 6.18
CA ILE A 48 -1.40 -3.03 6.38
C ILE A 48 -2.05 -2.74 5.03
N ILE A 49 -1.31 -2.19 4.06
CA ILE A 49 -1.79 -1.98 2.68
C ILE A 49 -2.26 -3.31 2.07
N GLY A 50 -1.46 -4.37 2.22
CA GLY A 50 -1.82 -5.69 1.70
C GLY A 50 -3.08 -6.27 2.32
N GLU A 51 -3.21 -6.18 3.65
CA GLU A 51 -4.40 -6.66 4.37
C GLU A 51 -5.67 -5.85 4.04
N ALA A 52 -5.56 -4.53 3.94
CA ALA A 52 -6.67 -3.67 3.53
C ALA A 52 -7.11 -3.98 2.08
N THR A 53 -6.16 -4.26 1.19
CA THR A 53 -6.43 -4.63 -0.20
C THR A 53 -7.27 -5.91 -0.31
N LYS A 54 -7.05 -6.89 0.57
CA LYS A 54 -7.86 -8.13 0.61
C LYS A 54 -9.34 -7.84 0.91
N LYS A 55 -9.65 -6.73 1.57
CA LYS A 55 -11.02 -6.33 1.94
C LYS A 55 -11.74 -5.50 0.87
N ILE A 56 -11.02 -5.07 -0.18
CA ILE A 56 -11.64 -4.37 -1.31
C ILE A 56 -12.48 -5.36 -2.14
N PRO A 57 -13.75 -5.03 -2.44
CA PRO A 57 -14.64 -5.84 -3.28
C PRO A 57 -14.09 -6.14 -4.69
N ALA A 58 -14.57 -7.23 -5.30
CA ALA A 58 -14.07 -7.70 -6.60
C ALA A 58 -14.52 -6.83 -7.78
N ASP A 59 -15.70 -6.24 -7.71
CA ASP A 59 -16.24 -5.27 -8.67
C ASP A 59 -15.34 -4.02 -8.74
N VAL A 60 -14.97 -3.44 -7.60
CA VAL A 60 -14.04 -2.29 -7.54
C VAL A 60 -12.68 -2.67 -8.15
N LYS A 61 -12.16 -3.85 -7.84
CA LYS A 61 -10.89 -4.34 -8.39
C LYS A 61 -10.94 -4.55 -9.91
N TYR A 62 -12.10 -4.98 -10.42
CA TYR A 62 -12.31 -5.23 -11.83
C TYR A 62 -12.40 -3.92 -12.63
N GLU A 63 -13.11 -2.93 -12.07
CA GLU A 63 -13.21 -1.59 -12.65
C GLU A 63 -11.83 -0.91 -12.73
N TRP A 64 -11.02 -1.05 -11.69
CA TRP A 64 -9.69 -0.46 -11.59
C TRP A 64 -8.57 -1.47 -11.85
N ASN A 65 -8.62 -2.17 -12.98
CA ASN A 65 -7.70 -3.29 -13.28
C ASN A 65 -6.26 -2.89 -13.61
N ASP A 66 -5.98 -1.60 -13.86
CA ASP A 66 -4.62 -1.07 -14.02
C ASP A 66 -3.79 -1.17 -12.73
N ILE A 67 -4.46 -1.27 -11.57
CA ILE A 67 -3.81 -1.45 -10.28
C ILE A 67 -3.51 -2.93 -10.06
N SER A 68 -2.27 -3.21 -9.66
CA SER A 68 -1.80 -4.56 -9.35
C SER A 68 -2.33 -5.11 -8.00
N TRP A 69 -3.66 -5.17 -7.83
CA TRP A 69 -4.34 -5.61 -6.61
C TRP A 69 -3.85 -6.94 -6.06
N LYS A 70 -3.58 -7.91 -6.94
CA LYS A 70 -3.06 -9.24 -6.55
C LYS A 70 -1.68 -9.13 -5.92
N GLN A 71 -0.83 -8.25 -6.44
CA GLN A 71 0.51 -8.04 -5.91
C GLN A 71 0.47 -7.33 -4.55
N MET A 72 -0.42 -6.35 -4.39
CA MET A 72 -0.67 -5.67 -3.12
C MET A 72 -1.19 -6.65 -2.06
N ALA A 73 -2.20 -7.46 -2.39
CA ALA A 73 -2.75 -8.45 -1.46
C ALA A 73 -1.73 -9.51 -1.02
N GLY A 74 -0.79 -9.88 -1.90
CA GLY A 74 0.30 -10.80 -1.63
C GLY A 74 1.57 -10.13 -1.07
N MET A 75 1.51 -8.86 -0.65
CA MET A 75 2.70 -8.12 -0.22
C MET A 75 3.42 -8.81 0.94
N ARG A 76 2.68 -9.28 1.94
CA ARG A 76 3.24 -10.01 3.08
C ARG A 76 4.08 -11.21 2.65
N ASP A 77 3.54 -12.02 1.74
CA ASP A 77 4.20 -13.24 1.26
C ASP A 77 5.41 -12.92 0.39
N LYS A 78 5.40 -11.78 -0.31
CA LYS A 78 6.57 -11.29 -1.08
C LYS A 78 7.68 -10.75 -0.17
N LEU A 79 7.32 -10.08 0.92
CA LEU A 79 8.28 -9.48 1.85
C LEU A 79 8.93 -10.53 2.74
N ILE A 80 8.19 -11.57 3.13
CA ILE A 80 8.65 -12.65 3.99
C ILE A 80 9.02 -13.83 3.11
N HIS A 81 10.31 -13.98 2.79
CA HIS A 81 10.78 -15.13 2.03
C HIS A 81 10.93 -16.37 2.95
N ASP A 82 10.61 -17.54 2.41
CA ASP A 82 10.67 -18.86 3.06
C ASP A 82 11.92 -19.07 3.93
N TYR A 83 11.77 -18.84 5.24
CA TYR A 83 12.68 -19.23 6.34
C TYR A 83 13.76 -18.25 6.86
N MET A 84 13.91 -17.01 6.34
CA MET A 84 15.02 -16.11 6.78
C MET A 84 14.67 -14.62 6.95
N GLY A 85 13.41 -14.29 7.26
CA GLY A 85 13.01 -12.93 7.63
C GLY A 85 12.62 -12.02 6.45
N VAL A 86 12.54 -10.72 6.71
CA VAL A 86 12.03 -9.72 5.75
C VAL A 86 13.12 -9.32 4.75
N ASN A 87 12.80 -9.37 3.45
CA ASN A 87 13.69 -8.84 2.42
C ASN A 87 13.56 -7.32 2.31
N TYR A 88 14.41 -6.59 3.03
CA TYR A 88 14.37 -5.13 3.09
C TYR A 88 14.79 -4.42 1.78
N LEU A 89 15.43 -5.11 0.84
CA LEU A 89 15.66 -4.55 -0.50
C LEU A 89 14.36 -4.45 -1.29
N ILE A 90 13.47 -5.45 -1.16
CA ILE A 90 12.13 -5.40 -1.76
C ILE A 90 11.28 -4.34 -1.04
N VAL A 91 11.36 -4.25 0.29
CA VAL A 91 10.67 -3.19 1.05
C VAL A 91 11.07 -1.82 0.53
N TRP A 92 12.38 -1.57 0.35
CA TRP A 92 12.90 -0.33 -0.20
C TRP A 92 12.36 -0.04 -1.60
N ASP A 93 12.44 -1.02 -2.51
CA ASP A 93 11.99 -0.86 -3.90
C ASP A 93 10.48 -0.52 -3.97
N VAL A 94 9.65 -1.25 -3.22
CA VAL A 94 8.21 -1.00 -3.15
C VAL A 94 7.94 0.40 -2.59
N ALA A 95 8.57 0.75 -1.46
CA ALA A 95 8.39 2.05 -0.82
C ALA A 95 8.81 3.22 -1.73
N LYS A 96 9.89 3.05 -2.51
CA LYS A 96 10.47 4.10 -3.32
C LYS A 96 9.84 4.25 -4.70
N ASN A 97 9.50 3.14 -5.35
CA ASN A 97 9.11 3.12 -6.75
C ASN A 97 7.62 2.81 -6.98
N ILE A 98 6.98 2.08 -6.07
CA ILE A 98 5.59 1.62 -6.26
C ILE A 98 4.61 2.49 -5.48
N ILE A 99 4.88 2.75 -4.20
CA ILE A 99 3.96 3.49 -3.33
C ILE A 99 3.66 4.92 -3.84
N PRO A 100 4.62 5.72 -4.34
CA PRO A 100 4.31 7.06 -4.86
C PRO A 100 3.36 7.03 -6.05
N VAL A 101 3.46 6.01 -6.90
CA VAL A 101 2.58 5.84 -8.08
C VAL A 101 1.18 5.39 -7.67
N LEU A 102 1.07 4.63 -6.56
CA LEU A 102 -0.20 4.11 -6.05
C LEU A 102 -1.10 5.20 -5.46
N ILE A 103 -0.53 6.25 -4.85
CA ILE A 103 -1.28 7.35 -4.20
C ILE A 103 -2.37 7.95 -5.12
N PRO A 104 -2.04 8.51 -6.29
CA PRO A 104 -3.04 9.14 -7.15
C PRO A 104 -4.09 8.14 -7.68
N GLN A 105 -3.72 6.87 -7.81
CA GLN A 105 -4.66 5.81 -8.23
C GLN A 105 -5.71 5.54 -7.14
N ILE A 106 -5.30 5.45 -5.87
CA ILE A 106 -6.21 5.22 -4.75
C ILE A 106 -7.08 6.44 -4.48
N GLU A 107 -6.55 7.65 -4.61
CA GLU A 107 -7.32 8.91 -4.53
C GLU A 107 -8.46 8.91 -5.55
N ALA A 108 -8.16 8.60 -6.82
CA ALA A 108 -9.16 8.56 -7.88
C ALA A 108 -10.29 7.55 -7.60
N ILE A 109 -9.96 6.37 -7.05
CA ILE A 109 -10.97 5.38 -6.66
C ILE A 109 -11.86 5.93 -5.54
N ILE A 110 -11.25 6.52 -4.51
CA ILE A 110 -12.00 7.06 -3.37
C ILE A 110 -13.01 8.12 -3.84
N ASP A 111 -12.61 9.00 -4.75
CA ASP A 111 -13.46 10.08 -5.24
C ASP A 111 -14.59 9.53 -6.12
N ASN A 112 -14.30 8.60 -7.04
CA ASN A 112 -15.33 7.90 -7.82
C ASN A 112 -16.35 7.17 -6.93
N GLU A 113 -15.90 6.46 -5.90
CA GLU A 113 -16.76 5.74 -4.96
C GLU A 113 -17.64 6.66 -4.10
N LYS A 114 -17.15 7.88 -3.79
CA LYS A 114 -17.97 8.90 -3.11
C LYS A 114 -19.03 9.47 -4.05
N GLU A 115 -18.69 9.79 -5.30
CA GLU A 115 -19.63 10.29 -6.29
C GLU A 115 -20.74 9.28 -6.57
N ASN A 116 -20.39 8.01 -6.75
CA ASN A 116 -21.34 6.91 -6.93
C ASN A 116 -22.29 6.72 -5.74
N ARG A 117 -21.91 7.15 -4.53
CA ARG A 117 -22.79 7.14 -3.35
C ARG A 117 -23.68 8.36 -3.25
N ILE A 118 -23.25 9.52 -3.74
CA ILE A 118 -24.06 10.74 -3.77
C ILE A 118 -25.18 10.61 -4.83
N ASN A 119 -24.90 9.89 -5.92
CA ASN A 119 -25.81 9.70 -7.04
C ASN A 119 -26.77 8.49 -6.88
N ARG A 120 -26.78 7.80 -5.73
CA ARG A 120 -27.66 6.68 -5.39
C ARG A 120 -28.58 7.05 -4.23
#